data_AF-A0A9D2X9F5-F1
#
_entry.id   AF-A0A9D2X9F5-F1
#
_cell.length_a   1.000
_cell.length_b   1.000
_cell.length_c   1.000
_cell.angle_alpha   90.00
_cell.angle_beta   90.00
_cell.angle_gamma   90.00
#
_symmetry.space_group_name_H-M   'P 1'
#
loop_
_entity.id
_entity.type
_entity.pdbx_description
1 polymer ?
#
loop_
_entity_poly.entity_id
_entity_poly.type
_entity_poly.pdbx_seq_one_letter_code
_entity_poly.pdbx_strand_id
1 'polypeptide(L)'
;MSKKLEIRDSAIHNIPEKDLKEFVFKKFEDVKKSNKIKELISFHTANKFMIMSHDQEKLKKLGHVVADYKKGQLLEAVIEYEKHLRDALEKEPTIKTHCNVIMHIFGYFSQNFNKSEKELFFDLLKQFQEEKITLGRLLSEINPIIFRFNSTYLASQTYFLLYSEQEEGNLFKILAKDNI
;
A
#
# COMPACT_ATOMS: atom_id res chain seq x y z
N MET A 1 -17.25 29.29 29.58
CA MET A 1 -15.85 29.22 29.08
C MET A 1 -15.54 27.78 28.74
N SER A 2 -15.71 27.42 27.47
CA SER A 2 -15.56 26.06 26.97
C SER A 2 -14.09 25.67 26.97
N LYS A 3 -13.76 24.62 27.73
CA LYS A 3 -12.45 23.97 27.71
C LYS A 3 -12.29 23.35 26.32
N LYS A 4 -11.50 24.00 25.46
CA LYS A 4 -11.07 23.46 24.17
C LYS A 4 -10.37 22.14 24.50
N LEU A 5 -10.99 21.02 24.11
CA LEU A 5 -10.35 19.71 24.16
C LEU A 5 -9.12 19.83 23.24
N GLU A 6 -7.94 19.95 23.84
CA GLU A 6 -6.68 19.75 23.14
C GLU A 6 -6.75 18.34 22.57
N ILE A 7 -6.94 18.28 21.25
CA ILE A 7 -6.70 17.08 20.46
C ILE A 7 -5.25 16.73 20.74
N ARG A 8 -5.05 15.74 21.61
CA ARG A 8 -3.75 15.16 21.86
C ARG A 8 -3.24 14.69 20.51
N ASP A 9 -2.08 15.22 20.13
CA ASP A 9 -1.26 14.70 19.05
C ASP A 9 -1.16 13.18 19.19
N SER A 10 -2.04 12.47 18.50
CA SER A 10 -1.80 11.08 18.16
C SER A 10 -0.61 11.14 17.22
N ALA A 11 0.59 10.96 17.77
CA ALA A 11 1.77 10.58 17.02
C ALA A 11 1.47 9.23 16.38
N ILE A 12 0.70 9.34 15.29
CA ILE A 12 0.32 8.32 14.36
C ILE A 12 1.62 7.68 13.91
N HIS A 13 1.67 6.36 14.04
CA HIS A 13 2.86 5.56 13.84
C HIS A 13 3.24 5.55 12.35
N ASN A 14 3.79 6.67 11.88
CA ASN A 14 4.47 6.72 10.59
C ASN A 14 5.79 6.00 10.79
N ILE A 15 5.86 4.73 10.36
CA ILE A 15 7.13 4.04 10.19
C ILE A 15 8.01 4.98 9.35
N PRO A 16 9.20 5.38 9.82
CA PRO A 16 10.10 6.21 9.04
C PRO A 16 10.31 5.61 7.65
N GLU A 17 10.33 6.45 6.61
CA GLU A 17 10.55 6.00 5.22
C GLU A 17 11.83 5.16 5.06
N LYS A 18 12.83 5.42 5.89
CA LYS A 18 14.04 4.59 5.98
C LYS A 18 13.74 3.13 6.35
N ASP A 19 12.90 2.91 7.36
CA ASP A 19 12.60 1.59 7.91
C ASP A 19 11.70 0.79 6.95
N LEU A 20 10.77 1.49 6.27
CA LEU A 20 9.99 0.96 5.13
C LEU A 20 10.91 0.43 4.02
N LYS A 21 11.86 1.25 3.58
CA LYS A 21 12.82 0.87 2.52
C LYS A 21 13.69 -0.31 2.97
N GLU A 22 14.17 -0.31 4.21
CA GLU A 22 14.94 -1.41 4.76
C GLU A 22 14.14 -2.73 4.77
N PHE A 23 12.87 -2.68 5.18
CA PHE A 23 11.99 -3.84 5.13
C PHE A 23 11.84 -4.40 3.70
N VAL A 24 11.59 -3.52 2.72
CA VAL A 24 11.40 -3.93 1.31
C VAL A 24 12.69 -4.54 0.75
N PHE A 25 13.85 -3.93 1.00
CA PHE A 25 15.14 -4.48 0.54
C PHE A 25 15.48 -5.80 1.23
N LYS A 26 15.21 -5.93 2.53
CA LYS A 26 15.41 -7.19 3.25
C LYS A 26 14.58 -8.33 2.65
N LYS A 27 13.30 -8.05 2.29
CA LYS A 27 12.46 -9.02 1.58
C LYS A 27 12.99 -9.33 0.17
N PHE A 28 13.60 -8.36 -0.50
CA PHE A 28 14.22 -8.59 -1.79
C PHE A 28 15.49 -9.46 -1.70
N GLU A 29 16.24 -9.40 -0.60
CA GLU A 29 17.36 -10.33 -0.36
C GLU A 29 16.91 -11.81 -0.34
N ASP A 30 15.71 -12.09 0.19
CA ASP A 30 15.15 -13.44 0.18
C ASP A 30 14.85 -13.92 -1.25
N VAL A 31 14.41 -13.01 -2.14
CA VAL A 31 14.22 -13.29 -3.58
C VAL A 31 15.55 -13.67 -4.21
N LYS A 32 16.61 -12.89 -3.96
CA LYS A 32 17.95 -13.16 -4.50
C LYS A 32 18.48 -14.53 -4.08
N LYS A 33 18.29 -14.90 -2.80
CA LYS A 33 18.70 -16.20 -2.26
C LYS A 33 17.89 -17.37 -2.82
N SER A 34 16.62 -17.14 -3.15
CA SER A 34 15.74 -18.21 -3.62
C SER A 34 16.15 -18.81 -4.97
N ASN A 35 16.81 -18.01 -5.82
CA ASN A 35 17.10 -18.33 -7.21
C ASN A 35 15.87 -18.87 -7.99
N LYS A 36 14.68 -18.33 -7.71
CA LYS A 36 13.41 -18.73 -8.32
C LYS A 36 12.66 -17.52 -8.87
N ILE A 37 12.30 -17.54 -10.16
CA ILE A 37 11.50 -16.49 -10.80
C ILE A 37 10.15 -16.27 -10.09
N LYS A 38 9.54 -17.33 -9.55
CA LYS A 38 8.28 -17.25 -8.80
C LYS A 38 8.38 -16.31 -7.60
N GLU A 39 9.52 -16.26 -6.92
CA GLU A 39 9.70 -15.36 -5.78
C GLU A 39 9.82 -13.90 -6.23
N LEU A 40 10.46 -13.65 -7.38
CA LEU A 40 10.51 -12.30 -7.97
C LEU A 40 9.12 -11.82 -8.39
N ILE A 41 8.32 -12.68 -9.04
CA ILE A 41 6.93 -12.39 -9.41
C ILE A 41 6.10 -12.09 -8.16
N SER A 42 6.22 -12.92 -7.12
CA SER A 42 5.47 -12.77 -5.86
C SER A 42 5.87 -11.47 -5.14
N PHE A 43 7.15 -11.16 -5.09
CA PHE A 43 7.67 -9.91 -4.55
C PHE A 43 7.11 -8.70 -5.31
N HIS A 44 7.17 -8.71 -6.65
CA HIS A 44 6.62 -7.63 -7.46
C HIS A 44 5.12 -7.44 -7.20
N THR A 45 4.37 -8.54 -7.16
CA THR A 45 2.93 -8.55 -6.93
C THR A 45 2.57 -7.94 -5.57
N ALA A 46 3.29 -8.30 -4.51
CA ALA A 46 3.05 -7.80 -3.15
C ALA A 46 3.47 -6.34 -2.94
N ASN A 47 4.44 -5.85 -3.72
CA ASN A 47 5.00 -4.50 -3.56
C ASN A 47 4.50 -3.51 -4.63
N LYS A 48 3.53 -3.88 -5.49
CA LYS A 48 3.06 -3.05 -6.60
C LYS A 48 2.68 -1.64 -6.15
N PHE A 49 1.81 -1.51 -5.14
CA PHE A 49 1.36 -0.20 -4.68
C PHE A 49 2.40 0.56 -3.89
N MET A 50 3.31 -0.14 -3.21
CA MET A 50 4.48 0.47 -2.59
C MET A 50 5.35 1.11 -3.68
N ILE A 51 5.80 0.35 -4.67
CA ILE A 51 6.62 0.89 -5.76
C ILE A 51 5.88 2.02 -6.48
N MET A 52 4.56 1.92 -6.66
CA MET A 52 3.75 2.96 -7.30
C MET A 52 3.70 4.27 -6.50
N SER A 53 3.64 4.23 -5.17
CA SER A 53 3.64 5.45 -4.35
C SER A 53 4.97 6.20 -4.45
N HIS A 54 6.07 5.49 -4.73
CA HIS A 54 7.39 6.08 -4.93
C HIS A 54 7.64 6.51 -6.39
N ASP A 55 7.37 5.62 -7.36
CA ASP A 55 7.64 5.88 -8.78
C ASP A 55 6.80 4.98 -9.72
N GLN A 56 5.80 5.58 -10.37
CA GLN A 56 4.95 4.89 -11.34
C GLN A 56 5.68 4.47 -12.62
N GLU A 57 6.71 5.20 -13.06
CA GLU A 57 7.50 4.82 -14.23
C GLU A 57 8.36 3.61 -13.94
N LYS A 58 8.99 3.55 -12.76
CA LYS A 58 9.75 2.38 -12.32
C LYS A 58 8.86 1.18 -12.10
N LEU A 59 7.64 1.37 -11.57
CA LEU A 59 6.67 0.26 -11.51
C LEU A 59 6.46 -0.38 -12.88
N LYS A 60 6.26 0.43 -13.94
CA LYS A 60 6.06 -0.10 -15.30
C LYS A 60 7.29 -0.87 -15.78
N LYS A 61 8.49 -0.30 -15.61
CA LYS A 61 9.76 -0.95 -15.98
C LYS A 61 9.94 -2.29 -15.25
N LEU A 62 9.73 -2.31 -13.95
CA LEU A 62 9.81 -3.52 -13.13
C LEU A 62 8.78 -4.58 -13.56
N GLY A 63 7.57 -4.17 -13.94
CA GLY A 63 6.58 -5.06 -14.52
C GLY A 63 7.04 -5.70 -15.83
N HIS A 64 7.69 -4.93 -16.70
CA HIS A 64 8.29 -5.47 -17.94
C HIS A 64 9.41 -6.47 -17.65
N VAL A 65 10.31 -6.19 -16.71
CA VAL A 65 11.37 -7.14 -16.31
C VAL A 65 10.80 -8.48 -15.88
N VAL A 66 9.69 -8.47 -15.12
CA VAL A 66 9.02 -9.70 -14.66
C VAL A 66 8.29 -10.41 -15.81
N ALA A 67 7.63 -9.65 -16.69
CA ALA A 67 6.83 -10.20 -17.80
C ALA A 67 7.70 -10.77 -18.94
N ASP A 68 8.83 -10.13 -19.24
CA ASP A 68 9.71 -10.47 -20.36
C ASP A 68 10.76 -11.55 -20.00
N TYR A 69 10.70 -12.07 -18.77
CA TYR A 69 11.60 -13.12 -18.31
C TYR A 69 11.64 -14.33 -19.26
N LYS A 70 12.86 -14.77 -19.59
CA LYS A 70 13.11 -16.02 -20.31
C LYS A 70 13.89 -17.00 -19.44
N LYS A 71 13.57 -18.29 -19.59
CA LYS A 71 14.28 -19.35 -18.88
C LYS A 71 15.79 -19.25 -19.13
N GLY A 72 16.57 -19.24 -18.05
CA GLY A 72 18.02 -19.10 -18.10
C GLY A 72 18.55 -17.67 -17.86
N GLN A 73 17.68 -16.65 -17.80
CA GLN A 73 18.07 -15.25 -17.61
C GLN A 73 17.67 -14.68 -16.23
N LEU A 74 17.60 -15.54 -15.20
CA LEU A 74 17.09 -15.12 -13.89
C LEU A 74 18.02 -14.13 -13.20
N LEU A 75 19.34 -14.35 -13.31
CA LEU A 75 20.32 -13.49 -12.66
C LEU A 75 20.26 -12.08 -13.24
N GLU A 76 20.17 -11.96 -14.57
CA GLU A 76 20.03 -10.71 -15.30
C GLU A 76 18.74 -9.99 -14.91
N ALA A 77 17.61 -10.71 -14.89
CA ALA A 77 16.32 -10.14 -14.48
C ALA A 77 16.35 -9.63 -13.03
N VAL A 78 16.98 -10.37 -12.10
CA VAL A 78 17.10 -9.95 -10.70
C VAL A 78 18.00 -8.71 -10.56
N ILE A 79 19.12 -8.64 -11.27
CA ILE A 79 20.03 -7.48 -11.25
C ILE A 79 19.32 -6.24 -11.81
N GLU A 80 18.64 -6.37 -12.94
CA GLU A 80 17.89 -5.28 -13.56
C GLU A 80 16.73 -4.81 -12.67
N TYR A 81 16.00 -5.77 -12.07
CA TYR A 81 14.94 -5.48 -11.13
C TYR A 81 15.47 -4.73 -9.90
N GLU A 82 16.58 -5.17 -9.31
CA GLU A 82 17.19 -4.53 -8.14
C GLU A 82 17.53 -3.06 -8.42
N LYS A 83 18.15 -2.80 -9.58
CA LYS A 83 18.50 -1.44 -10.00
C LYS A 83 17.27 -0.55 -10.04
N HIS A 84 16.21 -0.99 -10.71
CA HIS A 84 14.99 -0.19 -10.82
C HIS A 84 14.20 -0.08 -9.52
N LEU A 85 14.26 -1.08 -8.65
CA LEU A 85 13.68 -1.02 -7.30
C LEU A 85 14.40 0.04 -6.45
N ARG A 86 15.74 0.09 -6.51
CA ARG A 86 16.53 1.12 -5.82
C ARG A 86 16.17 2.52 -6.32
N ASP A 87 16.20 2.72 -7.65
CA ASP A 87 15.84 4.00 -8.26
C ASP A 87 14.41 4.45 -7.87
N ALA A 88 13.48 3.51 -7.72
CA ALA A 88 12.11 3.84 -7.30
C ALA A 88 12.10 4.32 -5.86
N LEU A 89 12.65 3.53 -4.93
CA LEU A 89 12.60 3.80 -3.49
C LEU A 89 13.49 4.96 -3.04
N GLU A 90 14.38 5.47 -3.88
CA GLU A 90 15.09 6.74 -3.63
C GLU A 90 14.12 7.93 -3.57
N LYS A 91 13.06 7.92 -4.37
CA LYS A 91 12.05 9.00 -4.39
C LYS A 91 11.14 8.86 -3.18
N GLU A 92 10.84 9.96 -2.50
CA GLU A 92 9.84 9.94 -1.43
C GLU A 92 8.42 10.06 -2.00
N PRO A 93 7.45 9.30 -1.47
CA PRO A 93 6.06 9.45 -1.82
C PRO A 93 5.53 10.85 -1.47
N THR A 94 4.51 11.28 -2.22
CA THR A 94 3.81 12.55 -2.00
C THR A 94 2.32 12.27 -1.81
N ILE A 95 1.57 13.23 -1.28
CA ILE A 95 0.10 13.17 -1.23
C ILE A 95 -0.47 12.81 -2.60
N LYS A 96 0.07 13.39 -3.68
CA LYS A 96 -0.34 13.11 -5.06
C LYS A 96 -0.11 11.65 -5.47
N THR A 97 1.05 11.08 -5.16
CA THR A 97 1.35 9.68 -5.54
C THR A 97 0.56 8.70 -4.70
N HIS A 98 0.33 8.98 -3.42
CA HIS A 98 -0.60 8.20 -2.59
C HIS A 98 -2.03 8.27 -3.11
N CYS A 99 -2.54 9.46 -3.47
CA CYS A 99 -3.87 9.59 -4.07
C CYS A 99 -4.01 8.74 -5.35
N ASN A 100 -2.97 8.71 -6.17
CA ASN A 100 -2.92 7.86 -7.36
C ASN A 100 -3.06 6.37 -6.98
N VAL A 101 -2.28 5.91 -6.00
CA VAL A 101 -2.39 4.53 -5.47
C VAL A 101 -3.81 4.23 -4.95
N ILE A 102 -4.38 5.13 -4.15
CA ILE A 102 -5.74 4.98 -3.60
C ILE A 102 -6.79 4.90 -4.71
N MET A 103 -6.67 5.70 -5.77
CA MET A 103 -7.55 5.62 -6.92
C MET A 103 -7.42 4.30 -7.69
N HIS A 104 -6.21 3.75 -7.80
CA HIS A 104 -6.00 2.42 -8.35
C HIS A 104 -6.63 1.32 -7.48
N ILE A 105 -6.54 1.44 -6.16
CA ILE A 105 -7.18 0.53 -5.19
C ILE A 105 -8.71 0.62 -5.31
N PHE A 106 -9.28 1.83 -5.42
CA PHE A 106 -10.71 2.06 -5.62
C PHE A 106 -11.26 1.28 -6.82
N GLY A 107 -10.50 1.22 -7.91
CA GLY A 107 -10.88 0.48 -9.11
C GLY A 107 -11.30 -0.98 -8.85
N TYR A 108 -10.71 -1.65 -7.85
CA TYR A 108 -11.00 -3.05 -7.52
C TYR A 108 -12.40 -3.28 -6.95
N PHE A 109 -13.00 -2.29 -6.30
CA PHE A 109 -14.31 -2.43 -5.65
C PHE A 109 -15.33 -1.37 -6.07
N SER A 110 -14.94 -0.41 -6.92
CA SER A 110 -15.81 0.64 -7.44
C SER A 110 -17.09 0.14 -8.11
N GLN A 111 -17.07 -1.04 -8.72
CA GLN A 111 -18.25 -1.64 -9.35
C GLN A 111 -19.25 -2.19 -8.32
N ASN A 112 -18.78 -2.50 -7.12
CA ASN A 112 -19.61 -3.02 -6.03
C ASN A 112 -20.16 -1.88 -5.15
N PHE A 113 -19.83 -0.63 -5.45
CA PHE A 113 -20.30 0.54 -4.69
C PHE A 113 -21.53 1.16 -5.32
N ASN A 114 -22.53 1.45 -4.48
CA ASN A 114 -23.62 2.34 -4.86
C ASN A 114 -23.14 3.81 -4.90
N LYS A 115 -24.00 4.73 -5.36
CA LYS A 115 -23.66 6.15 -5.52
C LYS A 115 -23.15 6.78 -4.22
N SER A 116 -23.84 6.56 -3.11
CA SER A 116 -23.49 7.13 -1.81
C SER A 116 -22.19 6.57 -1.24
N GLU A 117 -21.91 5.28 -1.45
CA GLU A 117 -20.61 4.68 -1.08
C GLU A 117 -19.45 5.30 -1.87
N LYS A 118 -19.66 5.62 -3.16
CA LYS A 118 -18.67 6.33 -3.97
C LYS A 118 -18.43 7.75 -3.48
N GLU A 119 -19.50 8.48 -3.17
CA GLU A 119 -19.41 9.84 -2.61
C GLU A 119 -18.61 9.85 -1.31
N LEU A 120 -18.92 8.94 -0.37
CA LEU A 120 -18.17 8.81 0.89
C LEU A 120 -16.68 8.53 0.67
N PHE A 121 -16.35 7.65 -0.28
CA PHE A 121 -14.96 7.36 -0.63
C PHE A 121 -14.23 8.61 -1.16
N PHE A 122 -14.86 9.37 -2.05
CA PHE A 122 -14.26 10.59 -2.61
C PHE A 122 -14.13 11.69 -1.56
N ASP A 123 -15.05 11.79 -0.60
CA ASP A 123 -14.94 12.71 0.53
C ASP A 123 -13.77 12.36 1.45
N LEU A 124 -13.54 11.06 1.72
CA LEU A 124 -12.36 10.59 2.46
C LEU A 124 -11.06 10.89 1.71
N LEU A 125 -11.02 10.61 0.40
CA LEU A 125 -9.87 10.92 -0.44
C LEU A 125 -9.58 12.43 -0.46
N LYS A 126 -10.61 13.26 -0.55
CA LYS A 126 -10.50 14.73 -0.51
C LYS A 126 -9.95 15.21 0.82
N GLN A 127 -10.41 14.65 1.95
CA GLN A 127 -9.86 14.97 3.27
C GLN A 127 -8.37 14.64 3.36
N PHE A 128 -7.93 13.52 2.79
CA PHE A 128 -6.51 13.17 2.72
C PHE A 128 -5.73 14.13 1.81
N GLN A 129 -6.30 14.50 0.65
CA GLN A 129 -5.69 15.49 -0.27
C GLN A 129 -5.50 16.86 0.37
N GLU A 130 -6.43 17.26 1.23
CA GLU A 130 -6.39 18.51 2.00
C GLU A 130 -5.62 18.35 3.32
N GLU A 131 -4.95 17.22 3.53
CA GLU A 131 -4.14 16.88 4.71
C GLU A 131 -4.91 16.98 6.04
N LYS A 132 -6.24 16.82 5.99
CA LYS A 132 -7.13 16.80 7.17
C LYS A 132 -7.12 15.46 7.91
N ILE A 133 -6.76 14.39 7.20
CA ILE A 133 -6.53 13.05 7.76
C ILE A 133 -5.20 12.52 7.25
N THR A 134 -4.59 11.61 8.00
CA THR A 134 -3.38 10.91 7.60
C THR A 134 -3.65 9.81 6.58
N LEU A 135 -2.59 9.36 5.89
CA LEU A 135 -2.66 8.19 5.03
C LEU A 135 -3.08 6.94 5.81
N GLY A 136 -2.52 6.74 7.00
CA GLY A 136 -2.82 5.59 7.83
C GLY A 136 -4.30 5.52 8.21
N ARG A 137 -4.90 6.65 8.60
CA ARG A 137 -6.34 6.74 8.84
C ARG A 137 -7.15 6.42 7.59
N LEU A 138 -6.79 6.96 6.43
CA LEU A 138 -7.47 6.65 5.17
C LEU A 138 -7.43 5.15 4.84
N LEU A 139 -6.28 4.50 5.02
CA LEU A 139 -6.12 3.07 4.78
C LEU A 139 -6.92 2.22 5.77
N SER A 140 -7.03 2.66 7.02
CA SER A 140 -7.87 2.01 8.04
C SER A 140 -9.35 2.00 7.66
N GLU A 141 -9.85 3.06 7.02
CA GLU A 141 -11.23 3.09 6.48
C GLU A 141 -11.41 2.16 5.26
N ILE A 142 -10.34 1.96 4.48
CA ILE A 142 -10.37 1.10 3.28
C ILE A 142 -10.24 -0.40 3.65
N ASN A 143 -9.55 -0.75 4.74
CA ASN A 143 -9.28 -2.14 5.13
C ASN A 143 -10.55 -3.02 5.26
N PRO A 144 -11.64 -2.59 5.92
CA PRO A 144 -12.87 -3.37 5.98
C PRO A 144 -13.49 -3.65 4.61
N ILE A 145 -13.34 -2.72 3.65
CA ILE A 145 -13.85 -2.89 2.28
C ILE A 145 -13.08 -4.00 1.55
N ILE A 146 -11.76 -4.04 1.72
CA ILE A 146 -10.89 -5.11 1.17
C ILE A 146 -11.33 -6.48 1.69
N PHE A 147 -11.60 -6.55 3.00
CA PHE A 147 -12.09 -7.78 3.63
C PHE A 147 -13.49 -8.17 3.13
N ARG A 148 -14.43 -7.21 3.08
CA ARG A 148 -15.81 -7.41 2.60
C ARG A 148 -15.85 -8.04 1.21
N PHE A 149 -14.94 -7.63 0.32
CA PHE A 149 -14.86 -8.16 -1.04
C PHE A 149 -13.87 -9.31 -1.21
N ASN A 150 -13.35 -9.86 -0.11
CA ASN A 150 -12.41 -10.99 -0.08
C ASN A 150 -11.23 -10.80 -1.07
N SER A 151 -10.71 -9.57 -1.14
CA SER A 151 -9.62 -9.25 -2.06
C SER A 151 -8.28 -9.67 -1.45
N THR A 152 -7.97 -10.96 -1.54
CA THR A 152 -6.70 -11.54 -1.08
C THR A 152 -5.50 -10.83 -1.70
N TYR A 153 -5.64 -10.39 -2.95
CA TYR A 153 -4.63 -9.60 -3.66
C TYR A 153 -4.32 -8.27 -2.99
N LEU A 154 -5.35 -7.51 -2.58
CA LEU A 154 -5.16 -6.22 -1.90
C LEU A 154 -4.67 -6.41 -0.46
N ALA A 155 -5.21 -7.42 0.23
CA ALA A 155 -4.82 -7.76 1.60
C ALA A 155 -3.35 -8.16 1.73
N SER A 156 -2.75 -8.73 0.66
CA SER A 156 -1.33 -9.13 0.65
C SER A 156 -0.37 -8.00 0.26
N GLN A 157 -0.83 -6.77 0.07
CA GLN A 157 0.03 -5.67 -0.38
C GLN A 157 0.85 -5.11 0.77
N THR A 158 2.17 -5.01 0.60
CA THR A 158 3.09 -4.37 1.56
C THR A 158 2.68 -2.94 1.90
N TYR A 159 2.02 -2.26 0.96
CA TYR A 159 1.50 -0.90 1.13
C TYR A 159 0.53 -0.79 2.32
N PHE A 160 -0.43 -1.72 2.46
CA PHE A 160 -1.34 -1.73 3.61
C PHE A 160 -0.63 -2.14 4.90
N LEU A 161 0.30 -3.10 4.82
CA LEU A 161 1.07 -3.56 5.98
C LEU A 161 1.87 -2.42 6.65
N LEU A 162 2.50 -1.55 5.85
CA LEU A 162 3.45 -0.57 6.37
C LEU A 162 2.89 0.84 6.51
N TYR A 163 1.85 1.22 5.76
CA TYR A 163 1.24 2.56 5.88
C TYR A 163 -0.07 2.58 6.67
N SER A 164 -0.77 1.46 6.85
CA SER A 164 -2.03 1.48 7.61
C SER A 164 -1.74 1.72 9.08
N GLU A 165 -2.48 2.63 9.69
CA GLU A 165 -2.51 2.73 11.15
C GLU A 165 -3.19 1.48 11.70
N GLN A 166 -2.56 0.83 12.67
CA GLN A 166 -3.25 -0.18 13.47
C GLN A 166 -3.97 0.52 14.63
N GLU A 167 -5.04 1.26 14.34
CA GLU A 167 -5.83 1.85 15.42
C GLU A 167 -6.64 0.77 16.16
N GLU A 168 -6.65 0.87 17.50
CA GLU A 168 -7.59 0.19 18.40
C GLU A 168 -9.03 0.70 18.16
N GLY A 169 -9.60 0.35 17.02
CA GLY A 169 -10.95 0.77 16.64
C GLY A 169 -11.49 0.08 15.40
N ASN A 170 -10.79 -0.96 14.93
CA ASN A 170 -11.18 -1.70 13.76
C ASN A 170 -12.57 -2.32 13.94
N LEU A 171 -13.40 -2.21 12.89
CA LEU A 171 -14.77 -2.72 12.73
C LEU A 171 -14.95 -4.14 13.29
N PHE A 172 -13.89 -4.95 13.29
CA PHE A 172 -13.86 -6.29 13.87
C PHE A 172 -14.16 -6.36 15.38
N LYS A 173 -13.86 -5.34 16.20
CA LYS A 173 -14.28 -5.31 17.62
C LYS A 173 -15.74 -4.91 17.80
N ILE A 174 -16.32 -4.14 16.87
CA ILE A 174 -17.75 -3.81 16.87
C ILE A 174 -18.55 -5.08 16.55
N LEU A 175 -18.16 -5.80 15.50
CA LEU A 175 -18.78 -7.07 15.12
C LEU A 175 -18.49 -8.23 16.10
N ALA A 176 -17.42 -8.15 16.90
CA ALA A 176 -17.17 -9.09 17.99
C ALA A 176 -17.90 -8.73 19.30
N LYS A 177 -18.34 -7.47 19.47
CA LYS A 177 -19.20 -7.04 20.59
C LYS A 177 -20.68 -7.39 20.37
N ASP A 178 -21.09 -7.54 19.12
CA ASP A 178 -22.45 -7.98 18.76
C ASP A 178 -22.61 -9.51 18.77
N ASN A 179 -21.61 -10.25 19.27
CA ASN A 179 -21.61 -11.71 19.46
C ASN A 179 -21.31 -12.12 20.92
N ILE A 180 -21.72 -11.31 21.90
CA ILE A 180 -21.80 -11.69 23.33
C ILE A 180 -23.23 -11.51 23.81
#